data_AF-A0A9P8PPY0-F1
#
_entry.id   AF-A0A9P8PPY0-F1
#
_cell.length_a   1.000
_cell.length_b   1.000
_cell.length_c   1.000
_cell.angle_alpha   90.00
_cell.angle_beta   90.00
_cell.angle_gamma   90.00
#
_symmetry.space_group_name_H-M   'P 1'
#
loop_
_entity.id
_entity.type
_entity.pdbx_description
1 polymer ?
#
loop_
_entity_poly.entity_id
_entity_poly.type
_entity_poly.pdbx_seq_one_letter_code
_entity_poly.pdbx_strand_id
1 'polypeptide(L)'
;MKYSTVLPLLALASNVLAAPVHEHHQHKRAVVYVTETLVAWVDSNGNPVTPSTTATSTTAAAVETTSTAAAATTTSAAATIASAEAKVQTTSTSSPSTTTLSTSTSSSSSSTSTSSTSSTSSTAAAATTTSSSSSGGINGDLSDFESPSSDFEDGTIKCSDFPSGQGVIALDWLDFGGWASVMNENGDTSSSCEDGYYCSYACQAGMSKTQWPSEQPSNGISVGGLYCKGGYLYKSNSDKSTLCEWGNDSSDAVNNIDESIALCRTDYPGSENMVVPTLVEAGSSKPMSVVDEDSYYTWKGGKTSSQYYVNDAGVSVEKGCIWGTDGSGIGNWAPVVLGSGYTDGTTYLSIIPNPNNENAPNYSVKIEATEGSTISGSCSYVDGVYNGGSGSDGCTVAVTSGKANFVFY
;
A
#
# COMPACT_ATOMS: atom_id res chain seq x y z
N MET A 1 35.68 -16.54 -76.68
CA MET A 1 34.52 -17.08 -75.92
C MET A 1 35.05 -17.82 -74.71
N LYS A 2 34.95 -17.21 -73.52
CA LYS A 2 35.03 -17.82 -72.19
C LYS A 2 34.85 -16.69 -71.16
N TYR A 3 34.00 -16.97 -70.19
CA TYR A 3 33.47 -16.08 -69.17
C TYR A 3 34.54 -15.65 -68.16
N SER A 4 34.43 -14.43 -67.63
CA SER A 4 34.88 -14.15 -66.26
C SER A 4 33.92 -13.15 -65.61
N THR A 5 33.48 -13.59 -64.43
CA THR A 5 32.38 -13.14 -63.59
C THR A 5 32.84 -12.05 -62.63
N VAL A 6 32.11 -10.94 -62.55
CA VAL A 6 32.12 -10.04 -61.38
C VAL A 6 30.67 -9.71 -61.05
N LEU A 7 30.18 -10.25 -59.95
CA LEU A 7 28.89 -9.90 -59.34
C LEU A 7 29.01 -8.58 -58.56
N PRO A 8 28.06 -7.63 -58.70
CA PRO A 8 27.93 -6.50 -57.79
C PRO A 8 27.00 -6.85 -56.62
N LEU A 9 27.43 -6.51 -55.40
CA LEU A 9 26.60 -6.56 -54.18
C LEU A 9 25.64 -5.35 -54.20
N LEU A 10 24.33 -5.61 -54.33
CA LEU A 10 23.27 -4.60 -54.25
C LEU A 10 22.79 -4.53 -52.80
N ALA A 11 23.01 -3.39 -52.13
CA ALA A 11 22.44 -3.12 -50.81
C ALA A 11 20.97 -2.68 -50.96
N LEU A 12 20.05 -3.50 -50.45
CA LEU A 12 18.64 -3.15 -50.27
C LEU A 12 18.48 -2.41 -48.94
N ALA A 13 18.12 -1.13 -49.01
CA ALA A 13 17.68 -0.35 -47.86
C ALA A 13 16.20 -0.67 -47.59
N SER A 14 15.95 -1.40 -46.49
CA SER A 14 14.61 -1.61 -45.95
C SER A 14 14.29 -0.51 -44.96
N ASN A 15 13.31 0.34 -45.27
CA ASN A 15 12.70 1.26 -44.32
C ASN A 15 11.81 0.44 -43.37
N VAL A 16 12.28 0.20 -42.15
CA VAL A 16 11.45 -0.29 -41.04
C VAL A 16 10.89 0.93 -40.31
N LEU A 17 9.58 1.13 -40.41
CA LEU A 17 8.82 1.98 -39.50
C LEU A 17 8.94 1.37 -38.10
N ALA A 18 9.65 2.04 -37.21
CA ALA A 18 9.71 1.69 -35.80
C ALA A 18 8.32 1.96 -35.18
N ALA A 19 7.55 0.90 -34.93
CA ALA A 19 6.52 0.92 -33.90
C ALA A 19 7.21 0.99 -32.53
N PRO A 20 6.70 1.73 -31.55
CA PRO A 20 7.24 1.71 -30.20
C PRO A 20 7.14 0.28 -29.67
N VAL A 21 8.29 -0.35 -29.45
CA VAL A 21 8.39 -1.57 -28.67
C VAL A 21 8.03 -1.15 -27.24
N HIS A 22 6.82 -1.49 -26.80
CA HIS A 22 6.49 -1.47 -25.39
C HIS A 22 7.44 -2.46 -24.72
N GLU A 23 8.40 -1.91 -23.99
CA GLU A 23 9.27 -2.65 -23.09
C GLU A 23 8.35 -3.24 -22.02
N HIS A 24 8.06 -4.54 -22.13
CA HIS A 24 7.38 -5.25 -21.07
C HIS A 24 8.22 -5.07 -19.81
N HIS A 25 7.66 -4.37 -18.82
CA HIS A 25 8.22 -4.30 -17.48
C HIS A 25 8.27 -5.73 -16.93
N GLN A 26 9.37 -6.43 -17.20
CA GLN A 26 9.74 -7.59 -16.41
C GLN A 26 9.81 -7.09 -14.98
N HIS A 27 8.88 -7.54 -14.14
CA HIS A 27 8.92 -7.32 -12.70
C HIS A 27 10.22 -7.93 -12.17
N LYS A 28 11.31 -7.16 -12.25
CA LYS A 28 12.50 -7.37 -11.44
C LYS A 28 12.04 -7.10 -10.03
N ARG A 29 11.50 -8.13 -9.37
CA ARG A 29 11.36 -8.16 -7.93
C ARG A 29 12.76 -7.98 -7.38
N ALA A 30 13.09 -6.74 -6.99
CA ALA A 30 14.11 -6.56 -5.97
C ALA A 30 13.72 -7.47 -4.81
N VAL A 31 14.71 -8.07 -4.17
CA VAL A 31 14.52 -8.97 -3.03
C VAL A 31 13.52 -8.33 -2.08
N VAL A 32 12.30 -8.89 -2.03
CA VAL A 32 11.34 -8.54 -1.00
C VAL A 32 12.03 -8.94 0.29
N TYR A 33 12.47 -7.97 1.07
CA TYR A 33 12.68 -8.22 2.48
C TYR A 33 11.30 -8.64 2.98
N VAL A 34 11.13 -9.94 3.19
CA VAL A 34 10.08 -10.42 4.08
C VAL A 34 10.47 -9.84 5.43
N THR A 35 9.92 -8.66 5.75
CA THR A 35 9.91 -8.17 7.11
C THR A 35 9.01 -9.15 7.85
N GLU A 36 9.63 -10.19 8.41
CA GLU A 36 8.97 -11.09 9.32
C GLU A 36 8.63 -10.25 10.56
N THR A 37 7.37 -9.79 10.63
CA THR A 37 6.90 -9.02 11.77
C THR A 37 6.87 -9.94 12.98
N LEU A 38 7.91 -9.88 13.81
CA LEU A 38 7.95 -10.61 15.07
C LEU A 38 6.91 -9.99 16.01
N VAL A 39 5.82 -10.72 16.26
CA VAL A 39 4.81 -10.33 17.26
C VAL A 39 5.47 -10.42 18.64
N ALA A 40 5.80 -9.27 19.22
CA ALA A 40 6.21 -9.15 20.60
C ALA A 40 4.96 -9.02 21.48
N TRP A 41 4.69 -10.03 22.30
CA TRP A 41 3.65 -9.95 23.32
C TRP A 41 4.13 -9.03 24.43
N VAL A 42 3.28 -8.13 24.92
CA VAL A 42 3.56 -7.28 26.08
C VAL A 42 2.52 -7.47 27.17
N ASP A 43 2.91 -7.32 28.43
CA ASP A 43 1.98 -7.31 29.55
C ASP A 43 1.19 -5.99 29.63
N SER A 44 0.26 -5.88 30.58
CA SER A 44 -0.55 -4.66 30.81
C SER A 44 0.27 -3.42 31.19
N ASN A 45 1.59 -3.56 31.38
CA ASN A 45 2.51 -2.46 31.68
C ASN A 45 3.49 -2.19 30.52
N GLY A 46 3.32 -2.86 29.36
CA GLY A 46 4.16 -2.67 28.18
C GLY A 46 5.48 -3.43 28.19
N ASN A 47 5.69 -4.39 29.10
CA ASN A 47 6.92 -5.19 29.13
C ASN A 47 6.81 -6.43 28.23
N PRO A 48 7.86 -6.80 27.47
CA PRO A 48 7.82 -7.98 26.60
C PRO A 48 7.67 -9.28 27.41
N VAL A 49 6.73 -10.14 27.00
CA VAL A 49 6.48 -11.47 27.56
C VAL A 49 6.78 -12.56 26.53
N THR A 50 7.54 -13.57 26.93
CA THR A 50 7.78 -14.77 26.12
C THR A 50 6.71 -15.81 26.47
N PRO A 51 5.87 -16.28 25.52
CA PRO A 51 4.90 -17.31 25.82
C PRO A 51 5.62 -18.62 26.20
N SER A 52 5.42 -19.07 27.44
CA SER A 52 5.89 -20.38 27.90
C SER A 52 4.97 -21.46 27.34
N THR A 53 5.46 -22.25 26.37
CA THR A 53 4.77 -23.44 25.91
C THR A 53 4.73 -24.46 27.04
N THR A 54 3.63 -24.54 27.77
CA THR A 54 3.31 -25.67 28.63
C THR A 54 1.89 -26.13 28.33
N ALA A 55 1.78 -27.10 27.44
CA ALA A 55 0.66 -28.04 27.39
C ALA A 55 1.23 -29.42 27.03
N THR A 56 1.45 -30.22 28.06
CA THR A 56 1.78 -31.64 27.98
C THR A 56 0.56 -32.41 27.49
N SER A 57 0.67 -33.07 26.34
CA SER A 57 -0.22 -34.16 25.94
C SER A 57 0.53 -35.48 26.05
N THR A 58 0.10 -36.26 27.03
CA THR A 58 0.55 -37.62 27.35
C THR A 58 0.05 -38.60 26.28
N THR A 59 0.94 -39.32 25.60
CA THR A 59 0.83 -40.78 25.34
C THR A 59 2.12 -41.35 24.75
N ALA A 60 2.48 -42.53 25.22
CA ALA A 60 3.73 -43.24 25.05
C ALA A 60 3.90 -43.96 23.70
N ALA A 61 5.14 -44.06 23.20
CA ALA A 61 5.83 -45.35 22.99
C ALA A 61 7.29 -45.10 22.57
N ALA A 62 8.19 -45.82 23.22
CA ALA A 62 9.64 -45.74 23.11
C ALA A 62 10.20 -46.43 21.86
N VAL A 63 11.31 -45.91 21.33
CA VAL A 63 12.51 -46.70 20.97
C VAL A 63 13.75 -45.83 21.21
N GLU A 64 14.63 -46.28 22.11
CA GLU A 64 15.98 -45.76 22.34
C GLU A 64 16.89 -46.07 21.15
N THR A 65 17.79 -45.15 20.77
CA THR A 65 19.18 -45.53 20.47
C THR A 65 20.12 -44.35 20.76
N THR A 66 21.12 -44.68 21.56
CA THR A 66 22.22 -43.92 22.13
C THR A 66 23.24 -43.46 21.07
N SER A 67 23.77 -42.25 21.18
CA SER A 67 25.21 -42.01 20.93
C SER A 67 25.71 -40.72 21.61
N THR A 68 26.77 -40.93 22.38
CA THR A 68 27.57 -40.04 23.22
C THR A 68 28.32 -38.92 22.50
N ALA A 69 28.35 -37.76 23.19
CA ALA A 69 29.48 -36.89 23.50
C ALA A 69 30.61 -36.65 22.47
N ALA A 70 30.89 -35.37 22.21
CA ALA A 70 32.20 -34.78 22.51
C ALA A 70 32.14 -33.25 22.49
N ALA A 71 32.51 -32.65 23.63
CA ALA A 71 32.81 -31.24 23.77
C ALA A 71 34.18 -30.93 23.15
N ALA A 72 34.32 -29.76 22.52
CA ALA A 72 35.62 -29.15 22.27
C ALA A 72 35.50 -27.62 22.41
N THR A 73 35.87 -27.16 23.59
CA THR A 73 36.20 -25.78 23.93
C THR A 73 37.42 -25.32 23.12
N THR A 74 37.32 -24.17 22.44
CA THR A 74 38.50 -23.38 22.09
C THR A 74 38.25 -21.91 22.43
N THR A 75 39.03 -21.45 23.40
CA THR A 75 39.24 -20.07 23.81
C THR A 75 40.32 -19.40 22.96
N SER A 76 40.33 -18.06 23.00
CA SER A 76 41.35 -17.10 22.52
C SER A 76 40.96 -16.39 21.22
N ALA A 77 41.11 -15.07 21.07
CA ALA A 77 41.54 -14.02 21.99
C ALA A 77 41.07 -12.68 21.42
N ALA A 78 40.74 -11.75 22.31
CA ALA A 78 40.53 -10.35 21.99
C ALA A 78 41.85 -9.72 21.53
N ALA A 79 41.80 -8.94 20.44
CA ALA A 79 42.85 -8.02 20.04
C ALA A 79 42.23 -6.61 19.92
N THR A 80 42.35 -5.86 21.01
CA THR A 80 42.29 -4.40 21.04
C THR A 80 43.41 -3.81 20.19
N ILE A 81 43.07 -2.95 19.24
CA ILE A 81 43.98 -1.91 18.73
C ILE A 81 43.24 -0.58 18.77
N ALA A 82 43.71 0.29 19.67
CA ALA A 82 43.42 1.71 19.72
C ALA A 82 44.55 2.47 19.01
N SER A 83 44.19 3.36 18.09
CA SER A 83 44.97 4.51 17.58
C SER A 83 44.22 5.09 16.39
N ALA A 84 44.23 6.36 16.09
CA ALA A 84 44.61 7.56 16.82
C ALA A 84 43.97 8.69 16.02
N GLU A 85 43.50 9.68 16.75
CA GLU A 85 42.91 10.92 16.29
C GLU A 85 43.87 11.70 15.39
N ALA A 86 43.40 12.11 14.20
CA ALA A 86 44.07 13.11 13.37
C ALA A 86 43.04 14.15 12.89
N LYS A 87 42.96 15.20 13.70
CA LYS A 87 42.28 16.46 13.45
C LYS A 87 42.90 17.16 12.24
N VAL A 88 42.13 17.40 11.17
CA VAL A 88 42.47 18.41 10.16
C VAL A 88 41.30 19.38 10.04
N GLN A 89 41.49 20.49 10.75
CA GLN A 89 40.72 21.71 10.71
C GLN A 89 41.13 22.48 9.45
N THR A 90 40.22 22.73 8.52
CA THR A 90 40.44 23.68 7.42
C THR A 90 39.41 24.78 7.46
N THR A 91 39.94 25.98 7.49
CA THR A 91 39.32 27.29 7.62
C THR A 91 38.77 27.78 6.30
N SER A 92 37.55 28.35 6.30
CA SER A 92 37.16 29.37 5.33
C SER A 92 35.91 30.12 5.80
N THR A 93 36.12 31.35 6.27
CA THR A 93 35.07 32.35 6.51
C THR A 93 35.44 33.65 5.81
N SER A 94 34.41 34.31 5.28
CA SER A 94 34.24 35.74 4.92
C SER A 94 34.82 36.27 3.59
N SER A 95 33.92 36.65 2.68
CA SER A 95 33.60 38.08 2.46
C SER A 95 32.25 38.28 1.73
N PRO A 96 31.59 39.45 1.88
CA PRO A 96 30.22 39.73 1.44
C PRO A 96 30.15 40.51 0.11
N SER A 97 28.97 40.59 -0.49
CA SER A 97 28.62 41.66 -1.44
C SER A 97 27.14 42.01 -1.37
N THR A 98 26.88 43.26 -0.98
CA THR A 98 25.70 44.09 -1.26
C THR A 98 25.55 44.27 -2.79
N THR A 99 24.39 44.55 -3.41
CA THR A 99 23.60 45.79 -3.32
C THR A 99 22.32 45.72 -4.21
N THR A 100 21.31 46.53 -3.85
CA THR A 100 20.17 47.15 -4.62
C THR A 100 19.07 46.26 -5.22
N LEU A 101 17.78 46.33 -4.81
CA LEU A 101 16.73 47.39 -4.91
C LEU A 101 16.29 47.78 -6.32
N SER A 102 15.05 47.40 -6.68
CA SER A 102 14.02 48.09 -7.50
C SER A 102 12.82 47.11 -7.55
N THR A 103 11.67 47.29 -6.91
CA THR A 103 10.60 48.32 -7.02
C THR A 103 10.06 48.49 -8.44
N SER A 104 8.90 47.88 -8.70
CA SER A 104 7.91 48.38 -9.66
C SER A 104 6.52 47.86 -9.31
N THR A 105 5.73 48.79 -8.78
CA THR A 105 4.26 48.81 -8.63
C THR A 105 3.58 48.95 -9.99
N SER A 106 2.42 48.31 -10.18
CA SER A 106 1.21 48.78 -10.91
C SER A 106 0.21 47.61 -10.98
N SER A 107 -0.84 47.52 -10.17
CA SER A 107 -2.19 48.12 -10.29
C SER A 107 -2.98 47.82 -11.58
N SER A 108 -4.03 47.01 -11.37
CA SER A 108 -5.42 47.15 -11.88
C SER A 108 -5.72 46.90 -13.36
N SER A 109 -6.61 45.93 -13.64
CA SER A 109 -7.99 46.23 -14.08
C SER A 109 -8.82 44.96 -14.32
N SER A 110 -10.00 44.98 -13.71
CA SER A 110 -11.18 44.14 -13.93
C SER A 110 -11.71 44.22 -15.37
N SER A 111 -12.27 43.11 -15.87
CA SER A 111 -13.43 43.20 -16.78
C SER A 111 -14.37 42.02 -16.56
N THR A 112 -15.59 42.39 -16.16
CA THR A 112 -16.79 41.57 -16.07
C THR A 112 -17.46 41.60 -17.44
N SER A 113 -17.91 40.47 -17.95
CA SER A 113 -18.85 40.44 -19.07
C SER A 113 -19.85 39.30 -18.90
N THR A 114 -20.99 39.67 -18.36
CA THR A 114 -22.27 38.97 -18.44
C THR A 114 -22.85 39.18 -19.85
N SER A 115 -23.33 38.14 -20.51
CA SER A 115 -24.39 38.22 -21.53
C SER A 115 -24.98 36.85 -21.82
N SER A 116 -26.27 36.74 -21.52
CA SER A 116 -27.24 35.71 -21.90
C SER A 116 -27.63 35.79 -23.38
N THR A 117 -27.86 34.67 -24.07
CA THR A 117 -29.12 34.38 -24.82
C THR A 117 -29.15 32.97 -25.41
N SER A 118 -30.37 32.58 -25.79
CA SER A 118 -31.00 31.27 -25.83
C SER A 118 -31.03 30.59 -27.22
N SER A 119 -31.46 29.32 -27.21
CA SER A 119 -32.09 28.52 -28.31
C SER A 119 -31.10 27.93 -29.34
N THR A 120 -31.24 26.73 -29.94
CA THR A 120 -32.36 25.81 -30.15
C THR A 120 -31.81 24.39 -30.36
N SER A 121 -32.67 23.41 -30.13
CA SER A 121 -32.57 21.96 -30.33
C SER A 121 -32.09 21.49 -31.71
N SER A 122 -31.27 20.44 -31.70
CA SER A 122 -31.23 19.42 -32.76
C SER A 122 -30.79 18.08 -32.17
N THR A 123 -31.73 17.14 -32.16
CA THR A 123 -31.59 15.72 -31.87
C THR A 123 -30.64 15.02 -32.85
N ALA A 124 -29.59 14.39 -32.32
CA ALA A 124 -28.90 13.30 -32.99
C ALA A 124 -28.54 12.26 -31.92
N ALA A 125 -29.24 11.12 -31.97
CA ALA A 125 -28.95 9.95 -31.16
C ALA A 125 -27.58 9.40 -31.55
N ALA A 126 -26.61 9.52 -30.66
CA ALA A 126 -25.39 8.75 -30.67
C ALA A 126 -25.45 7.80 -29.48
N ALA A 127 -25.26 6.51 -29.75
CA ALA A 127 -25.24 5.45 -28.77
C ALA A 127 -24.17 5.76 -27.70
N THR A 128 -24.63 6.14 -26.51
CA THR A 128 -23.81 6.15 -25.30
C THR A 128 -23.50 4.70 -24.95
N THR A 129 -22.26 4.29 -25.20
CA THR A 129 -21.60 3.28 -24.39
C THR A 129 -21.75 3.71 -22.93
N THR A 130 -22.53 2.96 -22.16
CA THR A 130 -22.60 3.07 -20.71
C THR A 130 -21.25 2.65 -20.14
N SER A 131 -20.28 3.54 -20.17
CA SER A 131 -19.23 3.55 -19.17
C SER A 131 -19.96 3.85 -17.86
N SER A 132 -20.11 2.84 -17.01
CA SER A 132 -20.52 3.02 -15.62
C SER A 132 -19.55 4.00 -14.97
N SER A 133 -19.93 5.28 -14.97
CA SER A 133 -19.28 6.31 -14.19
C SER A 133 -19.25 5.80 -12.75
N SER A 134 -18.05 5.56 -12.23
CA SER A 134 -17.80 5.16 -10.85
C SER A 134 -18.54 6.14 -9.93
N SER A 135 -19.62 5.68 -9.32
CA SER A 135 -20.38 6.50 -8.37
C SER A 135 -19.49 6.74 -7.17
N GLY A 136 -18.91 7.95 -7.07
CA GLY A 136 -18.13 8.40 -5.92
C GLY A 136 -16.60 8.44 -6.07
N GLY A 137 -16.04 7.99 -7.20
CA GLY A 137 -14.58 7.96 -7.40
C GLY A 137 -13.85 7.20 -6.29
N ILE A 138 -12.71 7.70 -5.82
CA ILE A 138 -11.94 7.08 -4.73
C ILE A 138 -12.66 7.13 -3.36
N ASN A 139 -13.67 7.99 -3.19
CA ASN A 139 -14.41 8.10 -1.95
C ASN A 139 -15.44 6.97 -1.79
N GLY A 140 -15.79 6.27 -2.88
CA GLY A 140 -16.84 5.25 -2.88
C GLY A 140 -18.25 5.81 -2.79
N ASP A 141 -19.22 4.90 -2.72
CA ASP A 141 -20.66 5.19 -2.73
C ASP A 141 -21.36 4.94 -1.40
N LEU A 142 -20.67 4.37 -0.41
CA LEU A 142 -21.21 4.09 0.92
C LEU A 142 -20.78 5.16 1.92
N SER A 143 -21.66 5.50 2.86
CA SER A 143 -21.29 6.30 4.03
C SER A 143 -20.33 5.50 4.93
N ASP A 144 -19.55 6.18 5.78
CA ASP A 144 -18.65 5.49 6.71
C ASP A 144 -19.43 4.48 7.57
N PHE A 145 -18.97 3.23 7.55
CA PHE A 145 -19.59 2.07 8.22
C PHE A 145 -21.01 1.71 7.77
N GLU A 146 -21.45 2.21 6.60
CA GLU A 146 -22.67 1.73 5.92
C GLU A 146 -22.39 0.38 5.27
N SER A 147 -23.16 -0.64 5.63
CA SER A 147 -22.99 -1.97 5.03
C SER A 147 -23.39 -1.97 3.55
N PRO A 148 -22.68 -2.72 2.68
CA PRO A 148 -23.17 -3.02 1.34
C PRO A 148 -24.62 -3.54 1.38
N SER A 149 -25.44 -3.02 0.48
CA SER A 149 -26.89 -3.28 0.42
C SER A 149 -27.29 -4.48 -0.45
N SER A 150 -26.35 -4.98 -1.26
CA SER A 150 -26.60 -6.10 -2.19
C SER A 150 -25.39 -7.04 -2.29
N ASP A 151 -25.69 -8.33 -2.48
CA ASP A 151 -24.70 -9.37 -2.76
C ASP A 151 -24.17 -9.28 -4.19
N PHE A 152 -22.94 -9.74 -4.40
CA PHE A 152 -22.38 -9.94 -5.74
C PHE A 152 -22.92 -11.21 -6.39
N GLU A 153 -23.42 -11.08 -7.62
CA GLU A 153 -23.96 -12.18 -8.39
C GLU A 153 -22.97 -12.69 -9.46
N ASP A 154 -22.52 -13.92 -9.29
CA ASP A 154 -21.59 -14.61 -10.16
C ASP A 154 -22.08 -14.70 -11.61
N GLY A 155 -21.17 -14.53 -12.57
CA GLY A 155 -21.45 -14.79 -13.98
C GLY A 155 -22.31 -13.73 -14.67
N THR A 156 -22.57 -12.59 -14.01
CA THR A 156 -23.43 -11.52 -14.54
C THR A 156 -22.64 -10.37 -15.17
N ILE A 157 -21.43 -10.11 -14.66
CA ILE A 157 -20.55 -9.02 -15.11
C ILE A 157 -19.43 -9.61 -15.97
N LYS A 158 -19.17 -9.02 -17.13
CA LYS A 158 -18.08 -9.45 -18.02
C LYS A 158 -16.73 -9.10 -17.41
N CYS A 159 -15.70 -9.88 -17.68
CA CYS A 159 -14.35 -9.56 -17.21
C CYS A 159 -13.81 -8.23 -17.77
N SER A 160 -14.29 -7.79 -18.93
CA SER A 160 -13.97 -6.48 -19.51
C SER A 160 -14.56 -5.29 -18.73
N ASP A 161 -15.51 -5.54 -17.84
CA ASP A 161 -16.29 -4.52 -17.17
C ASP A 161 -15.89 -4.47 -15.69
N PHE A 162 -15.67 -3.28 -15.15
CA PHE A 162 -15.27 -3.10 -13.76
C PHE A 162 -16.50 -3.00 -12.84
N PRO A 163 -16.61 -3.80 -11.77
CA PRO A 163 -17.79 -3.88 -10.92
C PRO A 163 -17.81 -2.79 -9.82
N SER A 164 -17.85 -1.52 -10.21
CA SER A 164 -17.89 -0.39 -9.26
C SER A 164 -19.17 -0.33 -8.43
N GLY A 165 -19.09 0.21 -7.22
CA GLY A 165 -20.19 0.41 -6.28
C GLY A 165 -20.18 -0.60 -5.12
N GLN A 166 -21.07 -0.40 -4.15
CA GLN A 166 -21.11 -1.19 -2.91
C GLN A 166 -19.76 -1.20 -2.18
N GLY A 167 -19.08 -0.05 -2.19
CA GLY A 167 -17.75 0.14 -1.63
C GLY A 167 -16.59 -0.13 -2.59
N VAL A 168 -16.81 -0.75 -3.76
CA VAL A 168 -15.75 -1.02 -4.75
C VAL A 168 -15.42 0.26 -5.53
N ILE A 169 -14.14 0.60 -5.55
CA ILE A 169 -13.61 1.79 -6.24
C ILE A 169 -12.62 1.40 -7.34
N ALA A 170 -12.62 2.17 -8.44
CA ALA A 170 -11.71 1.96 -9.56
C ALA A 170 -10.37 2.69 -9.33
N LEU A 171 -9.28 2.04 -9.71
CA LEU A 171 -7.91 2.58 -9.68
C LEU A 171 -7.44 2.92 -11.10
N ASP A 172 -8.13 3.85 -11.75
CA ASP A 172 -7.97 4.11 -13.19
C ASP A 172 -6.57 4.57 -13.60
N TRP A 173 -5.81 5.19 -12.68
CA TRP A 173 -4.44 5.67 -12.96
C TRP A 173 -3.39 4.55 -13.06
N LEU A 174 -3.76 3.30 -12.74
CA LEU A 174 -2.84 2.16 -12.84
C LEU A 174 -2.83 1.49 -14.21
N ASP A 175 -3.69 1.94 -15.14
CA ASP A 175 -3.81 1.39 -16.50
C ASP A 175 -4.18 -0.12 -16.55
N PHE A 176 -4.81 -0.63 -15.48
CA PHE A 176 -5.34 -1.99 -15.40
C PHE A 176 -6.86 -2.06 -15.62
N GLY A 177 -7.49 -1.04 -16.20
CA GLY A 177 -8.95 -1.01 -16.37
C GLY A 177 -9.73 -0.93 -15.05
N GLY A 178 -9.21 -0.16 -14.09
CA GLY A 178 -9.80 0.04 -12.76
C GLY A 178 -9.36 -0.99 -11.70
N TRP A 179 -8.78 -2.11 -12.12
CA TRP A 179 -8.25 -3.14 -11.22
C TRP A 179 -6.97 -2.67 -10.50
N ALA A 180 -6.73 -3.16 -9.29
CA ALA A 180 -5.48 -2.97 -8.55
C ALA A 180 -4.32 -3.79 -9.14
N SER A 181 -4.64 -5.00 -9.60
CA SER A 181 -3.75 -5.89 -10.34
C SER A 181 -4.53 -7.01 -11.00
N VAL A 182 -3.96 -7.64 -12.02
CA VAL A 182 -4.52 -8.85 -12.63
C VAL A 182 -3.44 -9.91 -12.70
N MET A 183 -3.67 -11.05 -12.04
CA MET A 183 -2.67 -12.12 -11.95
C MET A 183 -3.31 -13.51 -11.83
N ASN A 184 -2.58 -14.56 -12.19
CA ASN A 184 -2.99 -15.95 -11.97
C ASN A 184 -2.16 -16.59 -10.84
N GLU A 185 -2.51 -17.82 -10.45
CA GLU A 185 -1.82 -18.56 -9.38
C GLU A 185 -0.37 -18.96 -9.72
N ASN A 186 0.02 -18.93 -11.01
CA ASN A 186 1.40 -19.16 -11.42
C ASN A 186 2.27 -17.90 -11.26
N GLY A 187 1.67 -16.75 -10.98
CA GLY A 187 2.34 -15.46 -10.90
C GLY A 187 2.47 -14.74 -12.24
N ASP A 188 1.79 -15.22 -13.29
CA ASP A 188 1.66 -14.45 -14.53
C ASP A 188 0.76 -13.24 -14.27
N THR A 189 1.04 -12.14 -14.96
CA THR A 189 0.31 -10.87 -14.81
C THR A 189 -0.26 -10.43 -16.15
N SER A 190 -1.33 -9.64 -16.09
CA SER A 190 -1.98 -9.07 -17.28
C SER A 190 -2.34 -7.60 -17.05
N SER A 191 -2.46 -6.85 -18.15
CA SER A 191 -2.95 -5.47 -18.11
C SER A 191 -4.48 -5.38 -18.10
N SER A 192 -5.18 -6.50 -18.29
CA SER A 192 -6.63 -6.56 -18.38
C SER A 192 -7.16 -7.84 -17.76
N CYS A 193 -8.34 -7.76 -17.13
CA CYS A 193 -9.01 -8.92 -16.55
C CYS A 193 -9.46 -9.91 -17.64
N GLU A 194 -8.89 -11.10 -17.65
CA GLU A 194 -9.08 -12.12 -18.69
C GLU A 194 -9.22 -13.53 -18.11
N ASP A 195 -9.74 -14.46 -18.91
CA ASP A 195 -10.05 -15.83 -18.47
C ASP A 195 -8.86 -16.51 -17.80
N GLY A 196 -9.10 -17.07 -16.62
CA GLY A 196 -8.08 -17.76 -15.82
C GLY A 196 -7.30 -16.86 -14.85
N TYR A 197 -7.58 -15.55 -14.81
CA TYR A 197 -6.94 -14.61 -13.90
C TYR A 197 -7.85 -14.20 -12.74
N TYR A 198 -7.21 -13.81 -11.64
CA TYR A 198 -7.80 -13.08 -10.53
C TYR A 198 -7.60 -11.58 -10.76
N CYS A 199 -8.70 -10.85 -10.71
CA CYS A 199 -8.79 -9.43 -10.99
C CYS A 199 -8.99 -8.71 -9.64
N SER A 200 -7.88 -8.26 -9.08
CA SER A 200 -7.77 -7.62 -7.79
C SER A 200 -8.40 -6.22 -7.86
N TYR A 201 -9.26 -5.86 -6.92
CA TYR A 201 -9.94 -4.55 -6.86
C TYR A 201 -9.65 -3.83 -5.55
N ALA A 202 -10.02 -2.56 -5.47
CA ALA A 202 -9.93 -1.77 -4.25
C ALA A 202 -11.32 -1.50 -3.66
N CYS A 203 -11.33 -1.27 -2.35
CA CYS A 203 -12.50 -0.77 -1.63
C CYS A 203 -12.22 0.64 -1.12
N GLN A 204 -13.29 1.42 -0.90
CA GLN A 204 -13.19 2.75 -0.31
C GLN A 204 -12.51 2.75 1.06
N ALA A 205 -12.09 3.94 1.51
CA ALA A 205 -11.42 4.13 2.80
C ALA A 205 -12.18 3.43 3.94
N GLY A 206 -11.43 2.75 4.82
CA GLY A 206 -11.98 1.96 5.92
C GLY A 206 -12.44 0.54 5.57
N MET A 207 -12.55 0.20 4.29
CA MET A 207 -12.99 -1.12 3.83
C MET A 207 -11.85 -1.99 3.28
N SER A 208 -11.99 -3.30 3.42
CA SER A 208 -11.14 -4.32 2.82
C SER A 208 -11.91 -5.15 1.81
N LYS A 209 -11.21 -5.66 0.79
CA LYS A 209 -11.81 -6.62 -0.15
C LYS A 209 -12.15 -7.91 0.58
N THR A 210 -12.99 -8.75 -0.02
CA THR A 210 -13.40 -10.03 0.61
C THR A 210 -13.09 -11.25 -0.25
N GLN A 211 -12.60 -11.03 -1.47
CA GLN A 211 -12.47 -12.07 -2.49
C GLN A 211 -11.00 -12.46 -2.66
N TRP A 212 -10.70 -13.72 -2.37
CA TRP A 212 -9.44 -14.42 -2.65
C TRP A 212 -9.72 -15.93 -2.63
N PRO A 213 -8.96 -16.76 -3.38
CA PRO A 213 -9.08 -18.20 -3.27
C PRO A 213 -8.57 -18.69 -1.91
N SER A 214 -9.22 -19.73 -1.38
CA SER A 214 -8.82 -20.37 -0.12
C SER A 214 -7.46 -21.07 -0.24
N GLU A 215 -7.15 -21.61 -1.41
CA GLU A 215 -5.84 -22.12 -1.75
C GLU A 215 -4.98 -20.98 -2.31
N GLN A 216 -3.79 -20.81 -1.75
CA GLN A 216 -2.84 -19.81 -2.20
C GLN A 216 -1.59 -20.48 -2.77
N PRO A 217 -0.92 -19.87 -3.77
CA PRO A 217 0.27 -20.44 -4.39
C PRO A 217 1.39 -20.74 -3.38
N SER A 218 1.97 -21.94 -3.50
CA SER A 218 3.05 -22.41 -2.61
C SER A 218 4.36 -21.64 -2.77
N ASN A 219 4.55 -20.95 -3.91
CA ASN A 219 5.72 -20.12 -4.20
C ASN A 219 5.78 -18.84 -3.34
N GLY A 220 4.73 -18.55 -2.57
CA GLY A 220 4.70 -17.44 -1.64
C GLY A 220 4.20 -16.12 -2.22
N ILE A 221 3.55 -16.11 -3.38
CA ILE A 221 2.75 -14.96 -3.81
C ILE A 221 1.35 -15.05 -3.19
N SER A 222 0.76 -13.91 -2.85
CA SER A 222 -0.67 -13.85 -2.62
C SER A 222 -1.45 -13.62 -3.92
N VAL A 223 -2.69 -14.07 -3.95
CA VAL A 223 -3.65 -13.83 -5.04
C VAL A 223 -4.98 -13.45 -4.42
N GLY A 224 -5.61 -12.43 -4.98
CA GLY A 224 -6.89 -11.91 -4.53
C GLY A 224 -7.65 -11.23 -5.66
N GLY A 225 -8.93 -10.99 -5.45
CA GLY A 225 -9.85 -10.44 -6.44
C GLY A 225 -10.88 -11.43 -6.97
N LEU A 226 -11.71 -10.97 -7.90
CA LEU A 226 -12.70 -11.79 -8.59
C LEU A 226 -12.02 -12.68 -9.62
N TYR A 227 -12.53 -13.90 -9.82
CA TYR A 227 -12.00 -14.83 -10.80
C TYR A 227 -12.72 -14.69 -12.14
N CYS A 228 -11.98 -14.49 -13.23
CA CYS A 228 -12.53 -14.46 -14.57
C CYS A 228 -12.61 -15.86 -15.17
N LYS A 229 -13.82 -16.29 -15.56
CA LYS A 229 -14.07 -17.63 -16.12
C LYS A 229 -15.15 -17.57 -17.19
N GLY A 230 -14.84 -18.00 -18.42
CA GLY A 230 -15.81 -18.01 -19.50
C GLY A 230 -16.28 -16.61 -19.92
N GLY A 231 -15.43 -15.59 -19.72
CA GLY A 231 -15.67 -14.19 -20.02
C GLY A 231 -16.44 -13.41 -18.95
N TYR A 232 -16.76 -14.02 -17.81
CA TYR A 232 -17.51 -13.38 -16.72
C TYR A 232 -16.79 -13.51 -15.36
N LEU A 233 -17.08 -12.56 -14.48
CA LEU A 233 -16.55 -12.47 -13.12
C LEU A 233 -17.30 -13.39 -12.16
N TYR A 234 -16.55 -14.06 -11.30
CA TYR A 234 -17.04 -14.95 -10.24
C TYR A 234 -16.34 -14.61 -8.92
N LYS A 235 -17.04 -14.78 -7.80
CA LYS A 235 -16.42 -14.77 -6.48
C LYS A 235 -15.35 -15.85 -6.39
N SER A 236 -14.23 -15.48 -5.77
CA SER A 236 -13.13 -16.40 -5.44
C SER A 236 -13.20 -16.88 -3.99
N ASN A 237 -13.94 -16.15 -3.14
CA ASN A 237 -14.26 -16.54 -1.78
C ASN A 237 -15.79 -16.72 -1.65
N SER A 238 -16.25 -17.97 -1.56
CA SER A 238 -17.68 -18.28 -1.44
C SER A 238 -18.29 -17.90 -0.09
N ASP A 239 -17.46 -17.68 0.94
CA ASP A 239 -17.92 -17.40 2.31
C ASP A 239 -18.33 -15.93 2.49
N LYS A 240 -18.03 -15.09 1.50
CA LYS A 240 -18.34 -13.66 1.50
C LYS A 240 -19.20 -13.33 0.28
N SER A 241 -20.41 -12.81 0.52
CA SER A 241 -21.36 -12.48 -0.56
C SER A 241 -21.15 -11.09 -1.15
N THR A 242 -20.63 -10.15 -0.36
CA THR A 242 -20.27 -8.79 -0.78
C THR A 242 -18.80 -8.72 -1.20
N LEU A 243 -18.40 -7.71 -1.97
CA LEU A 243 -17.01 -7.52 -2.42
C LEU A 243 -16.15 -6.74 -1.41
N CYS A 244 -16.76 -5.84 -0.66
CA CYS A 244 -16.07 -5.03 0.34
C CYS A 244 -16.70 -5.28 1.72
N GLU A 245 -15.88 -5.23 2.76
CA GLU A 245 -16.31 -5.24 4.15
C GLU A 245 -15.57 -4.19 4.97
N TRP A 246 -16.22 -3.65 5.99
CA TRP A 246 -15.62 -2.66 6.89
C TRP A 246 -14.63 -3.33 7.84
N GLY A 247 -13.52 -2.64 8.13
CA GLY A 247 -12.72 -2.94 9.30
C GLY A 247 -13.47 -2.59 10.60
N ASN A 248 -12.85 -2.93 11.73
CA ASN A 248 -13.37 -2.53 13.03
C ASN A 248 -13.36 -1.00 13.18
N ASP A 249 -14.45 -0.41 13.69
CA ASP A 249 -14.54 1.04 13.92
C ASP A 249 -13.77 1.46 15.18
N SER A 250 -12.44 1.49 15.06
CA SER A 250 -11.55 1.81 16.18
C SER A 250 -10.34 2.67 15.80
N SER A 251 -10.27 3.16 14.55
CA SER A 251 -9.27 4.14 14.14
C SER A 251 -9.66 4.97 12.92
N ASP A 252 -9.31 6.25 12.95
CA ASP A 252 -9.31 7.16 11.79
C ASP A 252 -7.92 7.70 11.53
N ALA A 253 -7.67 8.11 10.28
CA ALA A 253 -6.62 9.06 9.93
C ALA A 253 -7.19 10.47 9.98
N VAL A 254 -6.58 11.35 10.78
CA VAL A 254 -7.00 12.74 10.99
C VAL A 254 -5.89 13.67 10.51
N ASN A 255 -6.22 14.57 9.60
CA ASN A 255 -5.26 15.49 9.00
C ASN A 255 -5.48 16.91 9.50
N ASN A 256 -4.57 17.43 10.32
CA ASN A 256 -4.58 18.82 10.80
C ASN A 256 -3.63 19.74 9.99
N ILE A 257 -3.09 19.25 8.89
CA ILE A 257 -2.19 19.99 7.98
C ILE A 257 -3.03 20.65 6.88
N ASP A 258 -2.51 21.73 6.31
CA ASP A 258 -3.17 22.52 5.26
C ASP A 258 -3.13 21.88 3.85
N GLU A 259 -2.54 20.68 3.72
CA GLU A 259 -2.45 19.90 2.49
C GLU A 259 -3.03 18.50 2.67
N SER A 260 -3.58 17.91 1.60
CA SER A 260 -4.09 16.53 1.62
C SER A 260 -2.96 15.51 1.80
N ILE A 261 -3.23 14.39 2.46
CA ILE A 261 -2.28 13.28 2.61
C ILE A 261 -2.86 12.02 1.98
N ALA A 262 -2.11 11.40 1.05
CA ALA A 262 -2.46 10.14 0.43
C ALA A 262 -1.82 8.97 1.17
N LEU A 263 -2.65 8.18 1.85
CA LEU A 263 -2.28 6.92 2.48
C LEU A 263 -2.58 5.80 1.49
N CYS A 264 -1.56 5.03 1.09
CA CYS A 264 -1.71 3.98 0.10
C CYS A 264 -1.55 2.62 0.77
N ARG A 265 -2.68 1.93 0.97
CA ARG A 265 -2.70 0.60 1.55
C ARG A 265 -2.17 -0.42 0.55
N THR A 266 -1.45 -1.40 1.08
CA THR A 266 -1.06 -2.60 0.34
C THR A 266 -2.29 -3.33 -0.22
N ASP A 267 -2.21 -3.72 -1.50
CA ASP A 267 -3.15 -4.60 -2.18
C ASP A 267 -2.97 -6.05 -1.70
N TYR A 268 -3.57 -6.37 -0.56
CA TYR A 268 -3.37 -7.65 0.11
C TYR A 268 -4.69 -8.27 0.59
N PRO A 269 -5.02 -9.52 0.19
CA PRO A 269 -4.30 -10.35 -0.78
C PRO A 269 -4.36 -9.81 -2.22
N GLY A 270 -3.31 -10.02 -3.00
CA GLY A 270 -3.20 -9.50 -4.35
C GLY A 270 -1.74 -9.28 -4.77
N SER A 271 -1.49 -8.15 -5.43
CA SER A 271 -0.13 -7.82 -5.91
C SER A 271 0.85 -7.42 -4.83
N GLU A 272 0.37 -7.09 -3.63
CA GLU A 272 1.16 -6.47 -2.54
C GLU A 272 1.73 -5.09 -2.91
N ASN A 273 1.19 -4.43 -3.94
CA ASN A 273 1.52 -3.06 -4.28
C ASN A 273 0.78 -2.05 -3.39
N MET A 274 1.34 -0.87 -3.17
CA MET A 274 0.80 0.19 -2.31
C MET A 274 -0.13 1.08 -3.12
N VAL A 275 -1.27 0.55 -3.52
CA VAL A 275 -2.14 1.18 -4.53
C VAL A 275 -3.56 1.43 -4.07
N VAL A 276 -3.99 0.86 -2.94
CA VAL A 276 -5.35 1.06 -2.45
C VAL A 276 -5.44 2.39 -1.70
N PRO A 277 -6.17 3.40 -2.22
CA PRO A 277 -6.05 4.77 -1.74
C PRO A 277 -6.88 5.04 -0.49
N THR A 278 -6.39 5.93 0.35
CA THR A 278 -7.15 6.70 1.33
C THR A 278 -6.63 8.13 1.27
N LEU A 279 -7.43 9.05 0.72
CA LEU A 279 -7.09 10.47 0.66
C LEU A 279 -7.71 11.20 1.85
N VAL A 280 -6.88 11.77 2.71
CA VAL A 280 -7.32 12.56 3.85
C VAL A 280 -7.10 14.03 3.52
N GLU A 281 -8.18 14.73 3.17
CA GLU A 281 -8.15 16.15 2.85
C GLU A 281 -7.70 17.00 4.05
N ALA A 282 -7.22 18.21 3.78
CA ALA A 282 -6.82 19.16 4.82
C ALA A 282 -7.98 19.42 5.81
N GLY A 283 -7.67 19.35 7.11
CA GLY A 283 -8.64 19.56 8.18
C GLY A 283 -9.75 18.49 8.28
N SER A 284 -9.57 17.32 7.65
CA SER A 284 -10.58 16.26 7.60
C SER A 284 -10.08 14.95 8.23
N SER A 285 -10.95 13.95 8.23
CA SER A 285 -10.61 12.58 8.64
C SER A 285 -11.20 11.55 7.70
N LYS A 286 -10.59 10.36 7.66
CA LYS A 286 -11.11 9.16 6.99
C LYS A 286 -10.96 7.93 7.87
N PRO A 287 -11.89 6.96 7.81
CA PRO A 287 -11.75 5.71 8.54
C PRO A 287 -10.54 4.92 8.05
N MET A 288 -9.82 4.32 9.00
CA MET A 288 -8.79 3.33 8.70
C MET A 288 -9.43 1.96 8.58
N SER A 289 -8.97 1.14 7.63
CA SER A 289 -9.32 -0.28 7.61
C SER A 289 -8.55 -1.01 8.71
N VAL A 290 -9.14 -1.09 9.91
CA VAL A 290 -8.64 -1.93 11.00
C VAL A 290 -9.14 -3.35 10.77
N VAL A 291 -8.34 -4.18 10.09
CA VAL A 291 -8.72 -5.55 9.74
C VAL A 291 -8.90 -6.40 11.00
N ASP A 292 -10.00 -7.15 11.10
CA ASP A 292 -10.15 -8.21 12.09
C ASP A 292 -9.28 -9.42 11.70
N GLU A 293 -8.12 -9.51 12.32
CA GLU A 293 -7.10 -10.49 11.99
C GLU A 293 -7.53 -11.94 12.31
N ASP A 294 -8.53 -12.12 13.18
CA ASP A 294 -9.04 -13.43 13.56
C ASP A 294 -9.93 -14.06 12.49
N SER A 295 -10.53 -13.24 11.61
CA SER A 295 -11.55 -13.69 10.65
C SER A 295 -11.27 -13.29 9.19
N TYR A 296 -10.24 -12.48 8.94
CA TYR A 296 -9.84 -12.05 7.61
C TYR A 296 -8.83 -13.02 6.95
N TYR A 297 -8.14 -12.56 5.90
CA TYR A 297 -7.13 -13.30 5.17
C TYR A 297 -5.99 -13.79 6.08
N THR A 298 -5.63 -15.06 5.94
CA THR A 298 -4.50 -15.69 6.64
C THR A 298 -3.45 -16.11 5.62
N TRP A 299 -2.21 -15.68 5.83
CA TRP A 299 -1.10 -16.00 4.95
C TRP A 299 -0.14 -17.00 5.59
N LYS A 300 -0.03 -18.20 5.01
CA LYS A 300 0.82 -19.28 5.53
C LYS A 300 0.58 -19.58 7.02
N GLY A 301 -0.67 -19.47 7.47
CA GLY A 301 -1.07 -19.66 8.87
C GLY A 301 -0.87 -18.43 9.76
N GLY A 302 -0.33 -17.33 9.23
CA GLY A 302 -0.17 -16.06 9.92
C GLY A 302 -1.35 -15.12 9.70
N LYS A 303 -1.73 -14.43 10.77
CA LYS A 303 -2.67 -13.31 10.76
C LYS A 303 -2.16 -12.17 9.90
N THR A 304 -3.09 -11.39 9.33
CA THR A 304 -2.75 -10.26 8.47
C THR A 304 -3.45 -8.99 8.94
N SER A 305 -2.75 -7.87 8.82
CA SER A 305 -3.25 -6.54 9.17
C SER A 305 -3.11 -5.58 7.99
N SER A 306 -3.74 -4.41 8.07
CA SER A 306 -3.56 -3.39 7.04
C SER A 306 -2.26 -2.64 7.23
N GLN A 307 -1.55 -2.39 6.14
CA GLN A 307 -0.36 -1.54 6.10
C GLN A 307 -0.57 -0.41 5.09
N TYR A 308 -0.35 0.83 5.52
CA TYR A 308 -0.49 2.03 4.71
C TYR A 308 0.85 2.71 4.55
N TYR A 309 1.24 2.96 3.31
CA TYR A 309 2.43 3.73 2.98
C TYR A 309 1.99 5.17 2.78
N VAL A 310 2.48 6.06 3.65
CA VAL A 310 1.97 7.42 3.74
C VAL A 310 2.91 8.36 3.02
N ASN A 311 2.46 8.86 1.87
CA ASN A 311 3.23 9.81 1.08
C ASN A 311 3.34 11.16 1.79
N ASP A 312 4.29 11.99 1.38
CA ASP A 312 4.36 13.39 1.79
C ASP A 312 3.02 14.12 1.55
N ALA A 313 2.70 15.07 2.43
CA ALA A 313 1.56 15.95 2.27
C ALA A 313 1.67 16.70 0.93
N GLY A 314 0.54 16.82 0.23
CA GLY A 314 0.44 17.39 -1.12
C GLY A 314 0.66 16.39 -2.27
N VAL A 315 1.10 15.16 -1.99
CA VAL A 315 1.14 14.10 -3.02
C VAL A 315 -0.27 13.56 -3.29
N SER A 316 -0.72 13.62 -4.55
CA SER A 316 -2.03 13.09 -4.94
C SER A 316 -2.06 11.57 -4.95
N VAL A 317 -3.24 10.96 -4.87
CA VAL A 317 -3.42 9.50 -4.94
C VAL A 317 -2.88 8.90 -6.24
N GLU A 318 -3.04 9.56 -7.39
CA GLU A 318 -2.56 9.05 -8.68
C GLU A 318 -1.03 9.04 -8.77
N LYS A 319 -0.36 9.90 -8.00
CA LYS A 319 1.10 9.94 -7.91
C LYS A 319 1.63 9.05 -6.80
N GLY A 320 0.97 9.04 -5.65
CA GLY A 320 1.44 8.37 -4.44
C GLY A 320 1.09 6.88 -4.39
N CYS A 321 -0.10 6.51 -4.87
CA CYS A 321 -0.61 5.13 -4.77
C CYS A 321 -0.24 4.34 -6.02
N ILE A 322 1.07 4.14 -6.20
CA ILE A 322 1.68 3.39 -7.28
C ILE A 322 2.81 2.50 -6.76
N TRP A 323 3.36 1.65 -7.62
CA TRP A 323 4.69 1.09 -7.39
C TRP A 323 5.75 2.08 -7.86
N GLY A 324 6.43 2.74 -6.92
CA GLY A 324 7.43 3.77 -7.16
C GLY A 324 8.83 3.23 -7.49
N THR A 325 9.71 4.15 -7.86
CA THR A 325 11.13 3.86 -8.15
C THR A 325 12.03 4.27 -7.00
N ASP A 326 13.22 3.67 -6.93
CA ASP A 326 14.25 4.00 -5.93
C ASP A 326 14.46 5.52 -5.78
N GLY A 327 14.46 5.99 -4.53
CA GLY A 327 14.60 7.40 -4.17
C GLY A 327 13.42 8.33 -4.52
N SER A 328 12.28 7.81 -5.01
CA SER A 328 11.15 8.66 -5.43
C SER A 328 10.33 9.27 -4.29
N GLY A 329 10.40 8.70 -3.08
CA GLY A 329 9.63 9.16 -1.93
C GLY A 329 8.13 8.82 -1.96
N ILE A 330 7.67 8.03 -2.95
CA ILE A 330 6.25 7.72 -3.17
C ILE A 330 6.01 6.21 -3.26
N GLY A 331 4.77 5.78 -2.98
CA GLY A 331 4.38 4.37 -3.06
C GLY A 331 5.17 3.49 -2.10
N ASN A 332 5.84 2.44 -2.61
CA ASN A 332 6.76 1.61 -1.82
C ASN A 332 7.95 2.37 -1.21
N TRP A 333 8.21 3.59 -1.67
CA TRP A 333 9.26 4.49 -1.16
C TRP A 333 8.69 5.60 -0.27
N ALA A 334 7.42 5.53 0.13
CA ALA A 334 6.85 6.50 1.07
C ALA A 334 7.64 6.53 2.40
N PRO A 335 7.77 7.68 3.06
CA PRO A 335 8.64 7.85 4.23
C PRO A 335 8.23 7.02 5.46
N VAL A 336 6.94 6.72 5.63
CA VAL A 336 6.44 6.02 6.83
C VAL A 336 5.35 5.02 6.49
N VAL A 337 5.30 3.93 7.25
CA VAL A 337 4.26 2.91 7.17
C VAL A 337 3.41 2.94 8.43
N LEU A 338 2.08 2.89 8.26
CA LEU A 338 1.13 2.73 9.37
C LEU A 338 0.55 1.33 9.35
N GLY A 339 0.55 0.66 10.50
CA GLY A 339 -0.09 -0.63 10.69
C GLY A 339 -1.41 -0.51 11.44
N SER A 340 -2.44 -1.22 11.02
CA SER A 340 -3.71 -1.29 11.75
C SER A 340 -4.36 -2.67 11.66
N GLY A 341 -4.58 -3.28 12.83
CA GLY A 341 -5.24 -4.58 12.96
C GLY A 341 -5.99 -4.72 14.27
N TYR A 342 -6.94 -5.65 14.31
CA TYR A 342 -7.76 -5.96 15.47
C TYR A 342 -7.72 -7.45 15.74
N THR A 343 -7.41 -7.83 16.97
CA THR A 343 -7.47 -9.23 17.38
C THR A 343 -7.68 -9.34 18.88
N ASP A 344 -8.41 -10.38 19.30
CA ASP A 344 -8.67 -10.69 20.70
C ASP A 344 -9.18 -9.47 21.51
N GLY A 345 -10.15 -8.75 20.93
CA GLY A 345 -10.77 -7.59 21.59
C GLY A 345 -9.94 -6.30 21.56
N THR A 346 -8.75 -6.30 20.96
CA THR A 346 -7.79 -5.19 21.02
C THR A 346 -7.42 -4.70 19.63
N THR A 347 -7.44 -3.38 19.42
CA THR A 347 -6.87 -2.78 18.20
C THR A 347 -5.39 -2.46 18.41
N TYR A 348 -4.55 -2.84 17.47
CA TYR A 348 -3.14 -2.49 17.43
C TYR A 348 -2.90 -1.49 16.30
N LEU A 349 -2.32 -0.35 16.66
CA LEU A 349 -1.97 0.71 15.71
C LEU A 349 -0.48 0.98 15.81
N SER A 350 0.21 1.03 14.67
CA SER A 350 1.66 1.16 14.62
C SER A 350 2.11 2.26 13.67
N ILE A 351 3.22 2.92 14.02
CA ILE A 351 3.99 3.80 13.12
C ILE A 351 5.36 3.15 12.94
N ILE A 352 5.65 2.73 11.72
CA ILE A 352 6.74 1.81 11.38
C ILE A 352 7.69 2.50 10.37
N PRO A 353 9.01 2.37 10.52
CA PRO A 353 9.96 2.80 9.50
C PRO A 353 9.78 2.01 8.20
N ASN A 354 9.75 2.73 7.07
CA ASN A 354 9.86 2.09 5.77
C ASN A 354 11.35 1.77 5.51
N PRO A 355 11.76 0.50 5.40
CA PRO A 355 13.16 0.16 5.13
C PRO A 355 13.67 0.69 3.77
N ASN A 356 12.77 1.08 2.87
CA ASN A 356 13.14 1.66 1.58
C ASN A 356 13.41 3.17 1.66
N ASN A 357 12.96 3.87 2.70
CA ASN A 357 13.11 5.33 2.77
C ASN A 357 13.45 5.79 4.19
N GLU A 358 14.65 6.35 4.34
CA GLU A 358 15.15 6.92 5.61
C GLU A 358 14.86 8.43 5.75
N ASN A 359 14.29 9.07 4.72
CA ASN A 359 13.98 10.49 4.75
C ASN A 359 12.71 10.74 5.57
N ALA A 360 12.74 11.78 6.40
CA ALA A 360 11.57 12.22 7.15
C ALA A 360 10.52 12.84 6.22
N PRO A 361 9.22 12.62 6.49
CA PRO A 361 8.14 13.27 5.78
C PRO A 361 8.06 14.76 6.10
N ASN A 362 7.31 15.50 5.30
CA ASN A 362 6.96 16.90 5.55
C ASN A 362 5.84 17.11 6.60
N TYR A 363 5.59 16.13 7.45
CA TYR A 363 4.60 16.16 8.54
C TYR A 363 5.09 15.40 9.77
N SER A 364 4.45 15.63 10.91
CA SER A 364 4.54 14.74 12.06
C SER A 364 3.27 13.89 12.17
N VAL A 365 3.39 12.71 12.78
CA VAL A 365 2.24 11.83 13.05
C VAL A 365 2.32 11.25 14.45
N LYS A 366 1.18 11.20 15.15
CA LYS A 366 1.05 10.53 16.46
C LYS A 366 -0.19 9.66 16.51
N ILE A 367 -0.20 8.69 17.41
CA ILE A 367 -1.41 7.94 17.75
C ILE A 367 -2.02 8.56 19.00
N GLU A 368 -3.29 8.98 18.90
CA GLU A 368 -3.99 9.69 19.97
C GLU A 368 -5.33 9.02 20.27
N ALA A 369 -5.57 8.74 21.55
CA ALA A 369 -6.85 8.21 22.01
C ALA A 369 -7.95 9.28 21.83
N THR A 370 -9.12 8.87 21.35
CA THR A 370 -10.31 9.72 21.37
C THR A 370 -10.84 9.87 22.81
N GLU A 371 -11.69 10.87 23.04
CA GLU A 371 -12.28 11.10 24.37
C GLU A 371 -12.99 9.84 24.89
N GLY A 372 -12.70 9.46 26.14
CA GLY A 372 -13.27 8.27 26.77
C GLY A 372 -12.64 6.94 26.37
N SER A 373 -11.65 6.94 25.47
CA SER A 373 -10.93 5.73 25.06
C SER A 373 -9.70 5.44 25.92
N THR A 374 -9.25 4.19 25.92
CA THR A 374 -8.07 3.74 26.65
C THR A 374 -7.08 3.10 25.69
N ILE A 375 -5.85 3.63 25.68
CA ILE A 375 -4.71 3.03 24.97
C ILE A 375 -3.59 2.69 25.95
N SER A 376 -2.85 1.64 25.64
CA SER A 376 -1.59 1.28 26.29
C SER A 376 -0.42 1.60 25.36
N GLY A 377 0.59 2.28 25.90
CA GLY A 377 1.72 2.80 25.15
C GLY A 377 1.50 4.21 24.62
N SER A 378 2.51 4.71 23.93
CA SER A 378 2.48 5.97 23.19
C SER A 378 3.21 5.73 21.88
N CYS A 379 2.85 6.44 20.82
CA CYS A 379 3.52 6.26 19.54
C CYS A 379 3.46 7.55 18.71
N SER A 380 4.62 8.05 18.30
CA SER A 380 4.69 9.22 17.42
C SER A 380 5.98 9.23 16.60
N TYR A 381 5.91 9.83 15.42
CA TYR A 381 7.04 10.12 14.56
C TYR A 381 7.08 11.63 14.29
N VAL A 382 8.13 12.27 14.80
CA VAL A 382 8.27 13.74 14.86
C VAL A 382 9.67 14.10 14.43
N ASP A 383 9.81 14.97 13.43
CA ASP A 383 11.09 15.45 12.91
C ASP A 383 12.10 14.32 12.61
N GLY A 384 11.61 13.22 12.03
CA GLY A 384 12.44 12.06 11.69
C GLY A 384 12.76 11.13 12.87
N VAL A 385 12.11 11.28 14.03
CA VAL A 385 12.37 10.50 15.24
C VAL A 385 11.14 9.73 15.70
N TYR A 386 11.26 8.41 15.80
CA TYR A 386 10.24 7.53 16.40
C TYR A 386 10.30 7.61 17.92
N ASN A 387 9.12 7.71 18.56
CA ASN A 387 8.98 7.82 20.00
C ASN A 387 7.94 6.82 20.50
N GLY A 388 8.16 6.28 21.71
CA GLY A 388 7.24 5.36 22.38
C GLY A 388 7.47 3.87 22.08
N GLY A 389 8.46 3.56 21.24
CA GLY A 389 9.02 2.23 21.05
C GLY A 389 10.49 2.13 21.47
N SER A 390 11.15 1.04 21.09
CA SER A 390 12.57 0.78 21.39
C SER A 390 13.49 1.45 20.35
N GLY A 391 13.63 2.78 20.41
CA GLY A 391 14.55 3.50 19.52
C GLY A 391 14.00 3.74 18.11
N SER A 392 14.77 3.41 17.07
CA SER A 392 14.46 3.67 15.66
C SER A 392 13.47 2.69 15.02
N ASP A 393 13.04 1.66 15.74
CA ASP A 393 12.33 0.50 15.17
C ASP A 393 10.82 0.72 15.00
N GLY A 394 10.35 1.97 15.13
CA GLY A 394 8.93 2.29 15.16
C GLY A 394 8.30 2.10 16.54
N CYS A 395 6.98 2.17 16.58
CA CYS A 395 6.20 2.03 17.81
C CYS A 395 4.80 1.48 17.51
N THR A 396 4.18 0.90 18.55
CA THR A 396 2.83 0.33 18.50
C THR A 396 2.08 0.71 19.77
N VAL A 397 0.79 1.00 19.66
CA VAL A 397 -0.13 1.12 20.80
C VAL A 397 -1.21 0.05 20.73
N ALA A 398 -1.69 -0.36 21.90
CA ALA A 398 -2.85 -1.22 22.03
C ALA A 398 -4.06 -0.39 22.50
N VAL A 399 -5.11 -0.30 21.69
CA VAL A 399 -6.40 0.29 22.07
C VAL A 399 -7.23 -0.80 22.74
N THR A 400 -7.29 -0.74 24.07
CA THR A 400 -8.00 -1.74 24.89
C THR A 400 -9.46 -1.39 25.10
N SER A 401 -9.85 -0.14 24.84
CA SER A 401 -11.24 0.30 24.82
C SER A 401 -11.42 1.55 23.98
N GLY A 402 -12.48 1.60 23.17
CA GLY A 402 -12.82 2.75 22.33
C GLY A 402 -11.97 2.83 21.05
N LYS A 403 -11.55 4.05 20.70
CA LYS A 403 -10.95 4.41 19.41
C LYS A 403 -9.70 5.27 19.59
N ALA A 404 -8.70 5.08 18.74
CA ALA A 404 -7.53 5.94 18.66
C ALA A 404 -7.17 6.22 17.21
N ASN A 405 -6.66 7.42 16.94
CA ASN A 405 -6.49 7.92 15.59
C ASN A 405 -5.02 8.17 15.28
N PHE A 406 -4.64 7.98 14.01
CA PHE A 406 -3.42 8.56 13.47
C PHE A 406 -3.69 10.04 13.20
N VAL A 407 -2.98 10.92 13.91
CA VAL A 407 -3.15 12.37 13.81
C VAL A 407 -1.92 12.97 13.16
N PHE A 408 -2.09 13.52 11.96
CA PHE A 408 -1.08 14.26 11.21
C PHE A 408 -1.14 15.75 11.57
N TYR A 409 0.03 16.38 11.79
CA TYR A 409 0.12 17.79 12.22
C TYR A 409 1.45 18.45 11.86
#